data_AF-A0A1H0LQS9-F1
#
_entry.id   AF-A0A1H0LQS9-F1
#
_cell.length_a   1.000
_cell.length_b   1.000
_cell.length_c   1.000
_cell.angle_alpha   90.00
_cell.angle_beta   90.00
_cell.angle_gamma   90.00
#
_symmetry.space_group_name_H-M   'P 1'
#
loop_
_entity.id
_entity.type
_entity.pdbx_description
1 polymer ?
#
loop_
_entity_poly.entity_id
_entity_poly.type
_entity_poly.pdbx_seq_one_letter_code
_entity_poly.pdbx_strand_id
1 'polypeptide(L)'
;MRYLKYVILLLTLYFTWKTATIFALAVGLFFTVIVASKITGISKFLPEKITAESKINIDDIKGYMTIKEVSIGTKIELNELYKELDIPNSVPEDTKLKDVKNFVDGFEVEIAKEKLK
;
A
#
# COMPACT_ATOMS: atom_id res chain seq x y z
N MET A 1 -39.20 51.58 16.04
CA MET A 1 -39.25 50.09 16.15
C MET A 1 -39.36 49.35 14.81
N ARG A 2 -40.05 49.87 13.77
CA ARG A 2 -40.30 49.13 12.50
C ARG A 2 -39.03 48.80 11.69
N TYR A 3 -38.04 49.69 11.65
CA TYR A 3 -36.83 49.51 10.82
C TYR A 3 -35.71 48.70 11.47
N LEU A 4 -35.71 48.60 12.81
CA LEU A 4 -34.65 47.95 13.58
C LEU A 4 -34.49 46.47 13.21
N LYS A 5 -35.59 45.79 12.87
CA LYS A 5 -35.59 44.39 12.45
C LYS A 5 -34.83 44.18 11.13
N TYR A 6 -34.96 45.10 10.18
CA TYR A 6 -34.26 44.99 8.88
C TYR A 6 -32.76 45.27 9.02
N VAL A 7 -32.38 46.19 9.90
CA VAL A 7 -30.97 46.48 10.20
C VAL A 7 -30.29 45.26 10.84
N ILE A 8 -30.96 44.63 11.82
CA ILE A 8 -30.48 43.40 12.45
C ILE A 8 -30.37 42.27 11.41
N LEU A 9 -31.37 42.12 10.53
CA LEU A 9 -31.37 41.09 9.49
C LEU A 9 -30.20 41.26 8.50
N LEU A 10 -29.93 42.49 8.06
CA LEU A 10 -28.80 42.78 7.17
C LEU A 10 -27.45 42.53 7.86
N LEU A 11 -27.32 42.88 9.14
CA LEU A 11 -26.12 42.60 9.92
C LEU A 11 -25.87 41.09 10.07
N THR A 12 -26.91 40.31 10.38
CA THR A 12 -26.79 38.85 10.48
C THR A 12 -26.42 38.23 9.14
N LEU A 13 -27.03 38.68 8.03
CA LEU A 13 -26.76 38.16 6.70
C LEU A 13 -25.32 38.45 6.27
N TYR A 14 -24.83 39.66 6.54
CA TYR A 14 -23.44 40.04 6.29
C TYR A 14 -22.45 39.17 7.08
N PHE A 15 -22.73 38.94 8.37
CA PHE A 15 -21.87 38.13 9.23
C PHE A 15 -21.88 36.64 8.82
N THR A 16 -23.04 36.09 8.47
CA THR A 16 -23.17 34.73 7.93
C THR A 16 -22.42 34.57 6.62
N TRP A 17 -22.46 35.57 5.73
CA TRP A 17 -21.72 35.50 4.46
C TRP A 17 -20.21 35.47 4.68
N LYS A 18 -19.69 36.33 5.57
CA LYS A 18 -18.27 36.38 5.93
C LYS A 18 -17.80 35.06 6.56
N THR A 19 -18.57 34.52 7.50
CA THR A 19 -18.25 33.24 8.15
C THR A 19 -18.28 32.07 7.18
N ALA A 20 -19.26 32.01 6.27
CA ALA A 20 -19.34 31.01 5.21
C ALA A 20 -18.13 31.06 4.27
N THR A 21 -17.67 32.25 3.86
CA THR A 21 -16.48 32.38 3.02
C THR A 21 -15.21 31.89 3.69
N ILE A 22 -15.01 32.17 4.99
CA ILE A 22 -13.84 31.69 5.74
C ILE A 22 -13.89 30.17 5.88
N PHE A 23 -15.07 29.62 6.17
CA PHE A 23 -15.26 28.17 6.28
C PHE A 23 -14.98 27.45 4.95
N ALA A 24 -15.51 27.97 3.84
CA ALA A 24 -15.25 27.40 2.51
C ALA A 24 -13.76 27.44 2.14
N LEU A 25 -13.04 28.50 2.52
CA LEU A 25 -11.60 28.61 2.31
C LEU A 25 -10.83 27.57 3.13
N ALA A 26 -11.17 27.39 4.41
CA ALA A 26 -10.57 26.36 5.26
C ALA A 26 -10.81 24.94 4.72
N VAL A 27 -12.03 24.65 4.28
CA VAL A 27 -12.37 23.36 3.65
C VAL A 27 -11.59 23.18 2.34
N GLY A 28 -11.49 24.21 1.50
CA GLY A 28 -10.70 24.17 0.28
C GLY A 28 -9.21 23.86 0.53
N LEU A 29 -8.61 24.47 1.56
CA LEU A 29 -7.23 24.18 1.97
C LEU A 29 -7.06 22.73 2.43
N PHE A 30 -8.02 22.20 3.20
CA PHE A 30 -7.99 20.80 3.64
C PHE A 30 -8.02 19.82 2.45
N PHE A 31 -8.92 20.04 1.49
CA PHE A 31 -9.02 19.17 0.32
C PHE A 31 -7.86 19.35 -0.68
N THR A 32 -7.24 20.54 -0.74
CA THR A 32 -6.04 20.77 -1.56
C THR A 32 -4.89 19.83 -1.16
N VAL A 33 -4.70 19.61 0.15
CA VAL A 33 -3.68 18.67 0.66
C VAL A 33 -4.00 17.23 0.27
N ILE A 34 -5.26 16.80 0.39
CA ILE A 34 -5.68 15.43 0.03
C ILE A 34 -5.47 15.15 -1.47
N VAL A 35 -5.82 16.11 -2.33
CA VAL A 35 -5.64 15.99 -3.77
C VAL A 35 -4.14 15.96 -4.12
N ALA A 36 -3.33 16.83 -3.50
CA ALA A 36 -1.88 16.80 -3.68
C ALA A 36 -1.26 15.47 -3.23
N SER A 37 -1.70 14.90 -2.10
CA SER A 37 -1.23 13.60 -1.62
C SER A 37 -1.61 12.43 -2.54
N LYS A 38 -2.74 12.50 -3.24
CA LYS A 38 -3.13 11.46 -4.22
C LYS A 38 -2.29 11.52 -5.51
N ILE A 39 -1.98 12.72 -6.01
CA ILE A 39 -1.21 12.90 -7.27
C ILE A 39 0.27 12.58 -7.05
N THR A 40 0.81 12.88 -5.87
CA THR A 40 2.24 12.67 -5.55
C THR A 40 2.61 11.20 -5.33
N GLY A 41 1.68 10.25 -5.42
CA GLY A 41 1.99 8.81 -5.43
C GLY A 41 2.59 8.27 -4.13
N ILE A 42 2.62 9.06 -3.05
CA ILE A 42 3.23 8.68 -1.76
C ILE A 42 2.33 7.71 -0.96
N SER A 43 1.20 7.30 -1.53
CA SER A 43 0.33 6.26 -0.96
C SER A 43 0.85 4.86 -1.29
N LYS A 44 2.04 4.50 -0.81
CA LYS A 44 2.51 3.11 -0.80
C LYS A 44 1.92 2.37 0.41
N PHE A 45 0.59 2.20 0.46
CA PHE A 45 -0.07 1.30 1.42
C PHE A 45 0.16 -0.18 1.10
N LEU A 46 0.78 -0.46 -0.05
CA LEU A 46 1.31 -1.75 -0.46
C LEU A 46 2.82 -1.60 -0.65
N PRO A 47 3.63 -2.59 -0.25
CA PRO A 47 5.03 -2.64 -0.69
C PRO A 47 5.07 -2.57 -2.22
N GLU A 48 6.07 -1.87 -2.75
CA GLU A 48 6.30 -1.74 -4.19
C GLU A 48 6.32 -3.13 -4.81
N LYS A 49 5.50 -3.36 -5.85
CA LYS A 49 5.45 -4.64 -6.54
C LYS A 49 6.86 -4.95 -7.01
N ILE A 50 7.43 -6.08 -6.57
CA ILE A 50 8.75 -6.52 -7.03
C ILE A 50 8.69 -6.63 -8.56
N THR A 51 9.45 -5.78 -9.24
CA THR A 51 9.59 -5.80 -10.70
C THR A 51 10.90 -6.50 -11.07
N ALA A 52 11.05 -6.96 -12.30
CA ALA A 52 12.25 -7.69 -12.76
C ALA A 52 13.57 -6.88 -12.65
N GLU A 53 13.47 -5.58 -12.38
CA GLU A 53 14.61 -4.67 -12.13
C GLU A 53 15.01 -4.63 -10.65
N SER A 54 14.14 -5.07 -9.75
CA SER A 54 14.37 -5.13 -8.30
C SER A 54 15.20 -6.37 -7.95
N LYS A 55 16.54 -6.26 -7.91
CA LYS A 55 17.41 -7.34 -7.40
C LYS A 55 17.29 -7.42 -5.87
N ILE A 56 16.64 -8.46 -5.37
CA ILE A 56 16.55 -8.78 -3.93
C ILE A 56 17.66 -9.79 -3.60
N ASN A 57 18.39 -9.55 -2.50
CA ASN A 57 19.32 -10.55 -1.99
C ASN A 57 18.56 -11.67 -1.26
N ILE A 58 19.06 -12.90 -1.30
CA ILE A 58 18.44 -14.07 -0.66
C ILE A 58 18.21 -13.83 0.84
N ASP A 59 19.14 -13.13 1.50
CA ASP A 59 19.02 -12.76 2.92
C ASP A 59 17.80 -11.86 3.21
N ASP A 60 17.39 -11.05 2.22
CA ASP A 60 16.27 -10.10 2.33
C ASP A 60 14.91 -10.72 2.00
N ILE A 61 14.86 -12.00 1.61
CA ILE A 61 13.60 -12.71 1.41
C ILE A 61 12.83 -12.73 2.73
N LYS A 62 11.53 -12.43 2.71
CA LYS A 62 10.69 -12.42 3.91
C LYS A 62 9.52 -13.35 3.73
N GLY A 63 9.09 -13.99 4.81
CA GLY A 63 7.99 -14.96 4.77
C GLY A 63 6.64 -14.42 4.26
N TYR A 64 6.43 -13.10 4.24
CA TYR A 64 5.21 -12.51 3.68
C TYR A 64 5.24 -12.36 2.14
N MET A 65 6.41 -12.49 1.51
CA MET A 65 6.58 -12.47 0.05
C MET A 65 6.01 -13.75 -0.55
N THR A 66 5.44 -13.64 -1.74
CA THR A 66 4.95 -14.78 -2.52
C THR A 66 6.09 -15.50 -3.23
N ILE A 67 5.88 -16.77 -3.59
CA ILE A 67 6.87 -17.54 -4.35
C ILE A 67 7.22 -16.82 -5.67
N LYS A 68 6.20 -16.25 -6.33
CA LYS A 68 6.36 -15.42 -7.54
C LYS A 68 7.21 -14.18 -7.31
N GLU A 69 6.97 -13.44 -6.23
CA GLU A 69 7.77 -12.25 -5.90
C GLU A 69 9.23 -12.59 -5.61
N VAL A 70 9.49 -13.73 -4.94
CA VAL A 70 10.85 -14.21 -4.71
C VAL A 70 11.53 -14.55 -6.03
N SER A 71 10.88 -15.31 -6.91
CA SER A 71 11.40 -15.64 -8.25
C SER A 71 11.77 -14.39 -9.05
N ILE A 72 10.88 -13.40 -9.11
CA ILE A 72 11.14 -12.14 -9.81
C ILE A 72 12.31 -11.37 -9.16
N GLY A 73 12.34 -11.31 -7.83
CA GLY A 73 13.33 -10.54 -7.07
C GLY A 73 14.74 -11.14 -7.13
N THR A 74 14.86 -12.46 -7.10
CA THR A 74 16.15 -13.17 -7.18
C THR A 74 16.59 -13.43 -8.62
N LYS A 75 15.68 -13.27 -9.59
CA LYS A 75 15.86 -13.66 -11.00
C LYS A 75 16.06 -15.17 -11.19
N ILE A 76 15.57 -15.97 -10.26
CA ILE A 76 15.50 -17.43 -10.38
C ILE A 76 14.19 -17.76 -11.08
N GLU A 77 14.24 -18.58 -12.12
CA GLU A 77 13.04 -19.03 -12.83
C GLU A 77 12.08 -19.73 -11.88
N LEU A 78 10.78 -19.48 -12.00
CA LEU A 78 9.78 -19.98 -11.06
C LEU A 78 9.85 -21.51 -10.92
N ASN A 79 10.01 -22.22 -12.04
CA ASN A 79 10.13 -23.68 -12.05
C ASN A 79 11.42 -24.18 -11.38
N GLU A 80 12.51 -23.41 -11.44
CA GLU A 80 13.77 -23.73 -10.79
C GLU A 80 13.67 -23.49 -9.30
N LEU A 81 13.05 -22.38 -8.89
CA LEU A 81 12.76 -22.06 -7.50
C LEU A 81 11.92 -23.14 -6.81
N TYR A 82 10.90 -23.68 -7.50
CA TYR A 82 10.09 -24.78 -6.96
C TYR A 82 10.92 -26.04 -6.73
N LYS A 83 11.88 -26.35 -7.61
CA LYS A 83 12.76 -27.51 -7.46
C LYS A 83 13.76 -27.33 -6.32
N GLU A 84 14.45 -26.19 -6.28
CA GLU A 84 15.44 -25.88 -5.24
C GLU A 84 14.81 -25.86 -3.83
N LEU A 85 13.56 -25.41 -3.73
CA LEU A 85 12.85 -25.35 -2.46
C LEU A 85 12.06 -26.62 -2.12
N ASP A 86 12.12 -27.66 -2.96
CA ASP A 86 11.32 -28.88 -2.84
C ASP A 86 9.80 -28.61 -2.73
N ILE A 87 9.31 -27.59 -3.44
CA ILE A 87 7.90 -27.19 -3.46
C ILE A 87 7.18 -27.93 -4.60
N PRO A 88 6.06 -28.63 -4.33
CA PRO A 88 5.31 -29.27 -5.39
C PRO A 88 4.56 -28.24 -6.24
N ASN A 89 4.44 -28.51 -7.54
CA ASN A 89 3.71 -27.64 -8.50
C ASN A 89 2.21 -27.50 -8.20
N SER A 90 1.68 -28.21 -7.20
CA SER A 90 0.32 -28.03 -6.69
C SER A 90 0.17 -26.77 -5.82
N VAL A 91 1.28 -26.21 -5.31
CA VAL A 91 1.26 -24.98 -4.54
C VAL A 91 1.07 -23.79 -5.49
N PRO A 92 0.11 -22.89 -5.24
CA PRO A 92 -0.08 -21.70 -6.06
C PRO A 92 1.12 -20.72 -5.96
N GLU A 93 1.52 -20.11 -7.07
CA GLU A 93 2.65 -19.16 -7.15
C GLU A 93 2.47 -17.88 -6.32
N ASP A 94 1.23 -17.52 -6.01
CA ASP A 94 0.81 -16.41 -5.16
C ASP A 94 0.79 -16.78 -3.66
N THR A 95 1.15 -18.02 -3.32
CA THR A 95 1.30 -18.46 -1.92
C THR A 95 2.48 -17.73 -1.28
N LYS A 96 2.28 -17.20 -0.07
CA LYS A 96 3.36 -16.59 0.71
C LYS A 96 4.34 -17.66 1.19
N LEU A 97 5.64 -17.36 1.20
CA LEU A 97 6.67 -18.33 1.61
C LEU A 97 6.37 -18.95 2.98
N LYS A 98 5.97 -18.15 3.97
CA LYS A 98 5.65 -18.65 5.32
C LYS A 98 4.45 -19.60 5.36
N ASP A 99 3.58 -19.52 4.35
CA ASP A 99 2.35 -20.30 4.25
C ASP A 99 2.55 -21.58 3.42
N VAL A 100 3.73 -21.76 2.79
CA VAL A 100 4.10 -23.00 2.08
C VAL A 100 4.14 -24.21 3.03
N LYS A 101 4.42 -23.99 4.32
CA LYS A 101 4.34 -25.03 5.36
C LYS A 101 2.98 -25.70 5.48
N ASN A 102 1.91 -25.08 4.98
CA ASN A 102 0.58 -25.68 4.94
C ASN A 102 0.46 -26.75 3.84
N PHE A 103 1.41 -26.79 2.90
CA PHE A 103 1.47 -27.72 1.78
C PHE A 103 2.64 -28.69 1.90
N VAL A 104 3.77 -28.23 2.43
CA VAL A 104 4.99 -29.01 2.61
C VAL A 104 5.35 -29.03 4.08
N ASP A 105 5.26 -30.19 4.71
CA ASP A 105 5.60 -30.33 6.12
C ASP A 105 7.10 -30.05 6.36
N GLY A 106 7.41 -29.36 7.45
CA GLY A 106 8.79 -28.93 7.77
C GLY A 106 9.34 -27.78 6.91
N PHE A 107 8.53 -27.12 6.08
CA PHE A 107 8.99 -25.94 5.33
C PHE A 107 9.17 -24.72 6.25
N GLU A 108 10.38 -24.14 6.24
CA GLU A 108 10.71 -22.88 6.92
C GLU A 108 11.39 -21.91 5.96
N VAL A 109 11.15 -20.61 6.17
CA VAL A 109 11.68 -19.55 5.29
C VAL A 109 13.20 -19.49 5.40
N GLU A 110 13.73 -19.74 6.58
CA GLU A 110 15.14 -19.77 6.91
C GLU A 110 15.85 -20.90 6.16
N ILE A 111 15.30 -22.11 6.19
CA ILE A 111 15.80 -23.26 5.43
C ILE A 111 15.76 -22.97 3.93
N ALA A 112 14.67 -22.36 3.45
CA ALA A 112 14.54 -21.96 2.05
C ALA A 112 15.65 -20.97 1.63
N LYS A 113 16.03 -20.02 2.50
CA LYS A 113 17.15 -19.12 2.22
C LYS A 113 18.48 -19.84 2.16
N GLU A 114 18.72 -20.81 3.04
CA GLU A 114 19.96 -21.59 3.03
C GLU A 114 20.12 -22.41 1.76
N LYS A 115 19.03 -22.98 1.24
CA LYS A 115 19.05 -23.73 -0.04
C LYS A 115 19.34 -22.87 -1.27
N LEU A 116 19.00 -21.57 -1.22
CA LEU A 116 19.15 -20.66 -2.36
C LEU A 116 20.51 -19.95 -2.42
N LYS A 117 21.34 -20.06 -1.38
CA LYS A 117 22.69 -19.46 -1.31
C LYS A 117 23.72 -20.26 -2.10
#